data_AF-A0A370FCT1-F1
#
_entry.id   AF-A0A370FCT1-F1
#
_cell.length_a   1.000
_cell.length_b   1.000
_cell.length_c   1.000
_cell.angle_alpha   90.00
_cell.angle_beta   90.00
_cell.angle_gamma   90.00
#
_symmetry.space_group_name_H-M   'P 1'
#
loop_
_entity.id
_entity.type
_entity.pdbx_description
1 polymer ?
#
loop_
_entity_poly.entity_id
_entity_poly.type
_entity_poly.pdbx_seq_one_letter_code
_entity_poly.pdbx_strand_id
1 'polypeptide(L)'
;MNRFTYDIRVYWEDTDAGGIVFYANYLKFMERARTEWLRAMGVQQQLLRDETGGMFVVTDTQVRYQRPARLDDLLCVSAELKHMGQASVTLSQRVVLAADPTYKLAEGTIRIGWVEAATLRPVRMPAALLGTLERHRAPSTEEPHRRT
;
A
#
# COMPACT_ATOMS: atom_id res chain seq x y z
N MET A 1 -16.70 3.90 8.14
CA MET A 1 -15.65 4.61 7.36
C MET A 1 -15.45 3.87 6.05
N ASN A 2 -15.42 4.55 4.91
CA ASN A 2 -15.02 3.92 3.64
C ASN A 2 -13.51 3.67 3.65
N ARG A 3 -13.10 2.49 3.14
CA ARG A 3 -11.70 2.14 2.90
C ARG A 3 -11.09 3.12 1.88
N PHE A 4 -9.84 3.55 2.09
CA PHE A 4 -9.12 4.37 1.11
C PHE A 4 -8.90 3.58 -0.19
N THR A 5 -9.11 4.25 -1.32
CA THR A 5 -8.93 3.68 -2.66
C THR A 5 -8.32 4.71 -3.59
N TYR A 6 -7.49 4.26 -4.51
CA TYR A 6 -6.87 5.06 -5.55
C TYR A 6 -7.05 4.37 -6.91
N ASP A 7 -7.55 5.11 -7.88
CA ASP A 7 -7.86 4.59 -9.21
C ASP A 7 -6.63 4.64 -10.12
N ILE A 8 -6.37 3.53 -10.83
CA ILE A 8 -5.22 3.38 -11.74
C ILE A 8 -5.70 2.78 -13.05
N ARG A 9 -5.44 3.46 -14.17
CA ARG A 9 -5.62 2.91 -15.51
C ARG A 9 -4.44 2.02 -15.87
N VAL A 10 -4.71 0.85 -16.44
CA VAL A 10 -3.70 0.01 -17.08
C VAL A 10 -3.35 0.56 -18.45
N TYR A 11 -2.07 0.83 -18.68
CA TYR A 11 -1.55 1.27 -19.98
C TYR A 11 -0.71 0.18 -20.66
N TRP A 12 -0.33 0.41 -21.92
CA TRP A 12 0.52 -0.53 -22.67
C TRP A 12 1.82 -0.91 -21.93
N GLU A 13 2.47 0.07 -21.29
CA GLU A 13 3.69 -0.14 -20.50
C GLU A 13 3.50 -1.08 -19.30
N ASP A 14 2.26 -1.28 -18.87
CA ASP A 14 1.95 -2.17 -17.75
C ASP A 14 1.80 -3.63 -18.18
N THR A 15 1.65 -3.89 -19.48
CA THR A 15 1.36 -5.23 -20.04
C THR A 15 2.61 -5.98 -20.51
N ASP A 16 2.54 -7.30 -20.59
CA ASP A 16 3.58 -8.16 -21.16
C ASP A 16 3.10 -8.92 -22.42
N ALA A 17 3.96 -9.78 -22.97
CA ALA A 17 3.68 -10.58 -24.15
C ALA A 17 2.47 -11.52 -24.00
N GLY A 18 2.00 -11.76 -22.78
CA GLY A 18 0.78 -12.51 -22.48
C GLY A 18 -0.52 -11.69 -22.65
N GLY A 19 -0.42 -10.39 -22.98
CA GLY A 19 -1.58 -9.50 -23.17
C GLY A 19 -2.28 -9.14 -21.85
N ILE A 20 -1.59 -9.31 -20.72
CA ILE A 20 -2.07 -8.99 -19.37
C ILE A 20 -1.03 -8.14 -18.64
N VAL A 21 -1.42 -7.53 -17.52
CA VAL A 21 -0.50 -6.79 -16.66
C VAL A 21 0.64 -7.70 -16.19
N PHE A 22 1.89 -7.27 -16.42
CA PHE A 22 3.08 -7.94 -15.90
C PHE A 22 3.04 -7.96 -14.38
N TYR A 23 3.23 -9.13 -13.77
CA TYR A 23 2.98 -9.34 -12.33
C TYR A 23 3.66 -8.30 -11.42
N ALA A 24 4.89 -7.88 -11.73
CA ALA A 24 5.63 -6.91 -10.93
C ALA A 24 5.00 -5.50 -10.94
N ASN A 25 4.23 -5.15 -11.97
CA ASN A 25 3.59 -3.84 -12.07
C ASN A 25 2.48 -3.65 -11.02
N TYR A 26 1.91 -4.73 -10.47
CA TYR A 26 1.03 -4.63 -9.31
C TYR A 26 1.71 -3.98 -8.10
N LEU A 27 3.03 -4.16 -7.92
CA LEU A 27 3.77 -3.49 -6.84
C LEU A 27 3.87 -1.98 -7.07
N LYS A 28 3.97 -1.53 -8.34
CA LYS A 28 3.93 -0.10 -8.70
C LYS A 28 2.55 0.47 -8.39
N PHE A 29 1.49 -0.24 -8.74
CA PHE A 29 0.12 0.18 -8.47
C PHE A 29 -0.15 0.30 -6.97
N MET A 30 0.29 -0.71 -6.21
CA MET A 30 0.22 -0.70 -4.75
C MET A 30 1.05 0.44 -4.15
N GLU A 31 2.25 0.73 -4.65
CA GLU A 31 3.07 1.85 -4.21
C GLU A 31 2.37 3.19 -4.42
N ARG A 32 1.87 3.47 -5.62
CA ARG A 32 1.10 4.69 -5.93
C ARG A 32 -0.07 4.88 -4.95
N ALA A 33 -0.82 3.81 -4.67
CA ALA A 33 -1.91 3.87 -3.71
C ALA A 33 -1.44 4.14 -2.27
N ARG A 34 -0.29 3.61 -1.83
CA ARG A 34 0.28 3.93 -0.50
C ARG A 34 0.75 5.37 -0.43
N THR A 35 1.37 5.89 -1.49
CA THR A 35 1.81 7.27 -1.58
C THR A 35 0.62 8.22 -1.49
N GLU A 36 -0.46 7.94 -2.22
CA GLU A 36 -1.67 8.77 -2.18
C GLU A 36 -2.47 8.60 -0.89
N TRP A 37 -2.40 7.43 -0.24
CA TRP A 37 -2.93 7.24 1.11
C TRP A 37 -2.23 8.13 2.13
N LEU A 38 -0.89 8.18 2.12
CA LEU A 38 -0.11 9.10 2.96
C LEU A 38 -0.49 10.56 2.66
N ARG A 39 -0.58 10.93 1.37
CA ARG A 39 -0.93 12.28 0.94
C ARG A 39 -2.32 12.70 1.43
N ALA A 40 -3.31 11.81 1.38
CA ALA A 40 -4.66 12.05 1.88
C ALA A 40 -4.69 12.33 3.39
N MET A 41 -3.68 11.90 4.15
CA MET A 41 -3.50 12.20 5.58
C MET A 41 -2.63 13.46 5.82
N GLY A 42 -2.28 14.20 4.77
CA GLY A 42 -1.39 15.36 4.85
C GLY A 42 0.09 15.01 4.92
N VAL A 43 0.47 13.74 4.72
CA VAL A 43 1.87 13.28 4.78
C VAL A 43 2.45 13.21 3.38
N GLN A 44 3.32 14.17 3.04
CA GLN A 44 4.08 14.15 1.79
C GLN A 44 5.47 13.59 2.05
N GLN A 45 5.87 12.52 1.36
CA GLN A 45 7.10 11.78 1.67
C GLN A 45 8.37 12.62 1.56
N GLN A 46 8.48 13.46 0.54
CA GLN A 46 9.66 14.32 0.36
C GLN A 46 9.75 15.36 1.47
N LEU A 47 8.66 16.05 1.78
CA LEU A 47 8.63 17.01 2.89
C LEU A 47 8.92 16.33 4.23
N LEU A 48 8.32 15.17 4.49
CA LEU A 48 8.57 14.39 5.70
C LEU A 48 10.05 13.99 5.81
N ARG A 49 10.69 13.63 4.69
CA ARG A 49 12.14 13.36 4.66
C ARG A 49 12.96 14.60 4.98
N ASP A 50 12.63 15.72 4.36
CA ASP A 50 13.39 16.97 4.53
C ASP A 50 13.25 17.53 5.96
N GLU A 51 12.08 17.37 6.60
CA GLU A 51 11.82 17.81 7.97
C GLU A 51 12.40 16.88 9.05
N THR A 52 12.44 15.56 8.79
CA THR A 52 12.75 14.57 9.84
C THR A 52 14.06 13.82 9.61
N GLY A 53 14.64 13.91 8.42
CA GLY A 53 15.81 13.13 8.00
C GLY A 53 15.52 11.63 7.82
N GLY A 54 14.27 11.18 7.98
CA GLY A 54 13.89 9.77 7.85
C GLY A 54 13.08 9.46 6.60
N MET A 55 13.00 8.19 6.25
CA MET A 55 12.25 7.72 5.09
C MET A 55 11.70 6.32 5.28
N PHE A 56 10.68 6.00 4.48
CA PHE A 56 10.11 4.67 4.39
C PHE A 56 10.84 3.80 3.37
N VAL A 57 11.13 2.55 3.74
CA VAL A 57 11.75 1.54 2.86
C VAL A 57 10.95 0.24 2.96
N VAL A 58 10.63 -0.36 1.82
CA VAL A 58 9.97 -1.67 1.78
C VAL A 58 10.96 -2.75 2.23
N THR A 59 10.56 -3.58 3.20
CA THR A 59 11.40 -4.63 3.80
C THR A 59 10.84 -6.04 3.61
N ASP A 60 9.57 -6.17 3.25
CA ASP A 60 8.93 -7.44 2.91
C ASP A 60 7.70 -7.17 2.01
N THR A 61 7.48 -8.04 1.04
CA THR A 61 6.29 -8.00 0.17
C THR A 61 5.76 -9.41 -0.07
N GLN A 62 4.47 -9.60 0.13
CA GLN A 62 3.74 -10.79 -0.27
C GLN A 62 2.60 -10.38 -1.19
N VAL A 63 2.51 -11.00 -2.36
CA VAL A 63 1.45 -10.70 -3.34
C VAL A 63 0.79 -11.99 -3.80
N ARG A 64 -0.53 -12.03 -3.75
CA ARG A 64 -1.37 -13.09 -4.30
C ARG A 64 -2.11 -12.58 -5.52
N TYR A 65 -1.77 -13.11 -6.69
CA TYR A 65 -2.46 -12.83 -7.96
C TYR A 65 -3.62 -13.80 -8.13
N GLN A 66 -4.84 -13.29 -8.29
CA GLN A 66 -6.08 -14.07 -8.39
C GLN A 66 -6.65 -14.06 -9.81
N ARG A 67 -6.64 -12.90 -10.47
CA ARG A 67 -7.15 -12.72 -11.84
C ARG A 67 -6.30 -11.68 -12.58
N PRO A 68 -6.13 -11.81 -13.90
CA PRO A 68 -5.37 -10.86 -14.69
C PRO A 68 -6.17 -9.58 -14.96
N ALA A 69 -5.46 -8.45 -15.01
CA ALA A 69 -5.94 -7.20 -15.59
C ALA A 69 -5.37 -7.06 -17.01
N ARG A 70 -6.06 -6.31 -17.87
CA ARG A 70 -5.71 -6.07 -19.27
C ARG A 70 -5.58 -4.58 -19.55
N LEU A 71 -5.06 -4.26 -20.73
CA LEU A 71 -5.05 -2.90 -21.25
C LEU A 71 -6.43 -2.26 -21.10
N ASP A 72 -6.43 -0.99 -20.71
CA ASP A 72 -7.62 -0.18 -20.49
C ASP A 72 -8.50 -0.61 -19.31
N ASP A 73 -8.13 -1.60 -18.49
CA ASP A 73 -8.83 -1.83 -17.23
C ASP A 73 -8.64 -0.63 -16.28
N LEU A 74 -9.73 -0.18 -15.65
CA LEU A 74 -9.64 0.74 -14.52
C LEU A 74 -9.57 -0.07 -13.24
N LEU A 75 -8.47 0.06 -12.52
CA LEU A 75 -8.22 -0.62 -11.26
C LEU A 75 -8.56 0.30 -10.11
N CYS A 76 -9.10 -0.27 -9.04
CA CYS A 76 -9.27 0.37 -7.75
C CYS A 76 -8.30 -0.29 -6.76
N VAL A 77 -7.34 0.48 -6.26
CA VAL A 77 -6.25 -0.01 -5.41
C VAL A 77 -6.36 0.56 -4.00
N SER A 78 -6.47 -0.30 -2.99
CA SER A 78 -6.58 0.13 -1.59
C SER A 78 -5.24 0.14 -0.85
N ALA A 79 -5.18 0.92 0.23
CA ALA A 79 -4.12 0.85 1.23
C ALA A 79 -4.73 0.93 2.64
N GLU A 80 -4.37 -0.01 3.50
CA GLU A 80 -4.95 -0.16 4.83
C GLU A 80 -3.87 -0.53 5.85
N LEU A 81 -3.75 0.24 6.93
CA LEU A 81 -2.80 -0.03 8.01
C LEU A 81 -3.25 -1.25 8.83
N LYS A 82 -2.50 -2.36 8.72
CA LYS A 82 -2.79 -3.61 9.44
C LYS A 82 -2.09 -3.66 10.80
N HIS A 83 -0.82 -3.34 10.82
CA HIS A 83 0.01 -3.33 12.03
C HIS A 83 0.92 -2.11 12.02
N MET A 84 1.16 -1.53 13.20
CA MET A 84 2.08 -0.42 13.40
C MET A 84 2.97 -0.71 14.61
N GLY A 85 4.28 -0.70 14.39
CA GLY A 85 5.29 -0.68 15.43
C GLY A 85 5.94 0.70 15.57
N GLN A 86 7.02 0.79 16.34
CA GLN A 86 7.73 2.06 16.55
C GLN A 86 8.62 2.48 15.36
N ALA A 87 9.08 1.52 14.55
CA ALA A 87 10.01 1.74 13.43
C ALA A 87 9.55 1.04 12.14
N SER A 88 8.31 0.56 12.10
CA SER A 88 7.76 -0.12 10.92
C SER A 88 6.24 -0.12 10.91
N VAL A 89 5.68 -0.29 9.72
CA VAL A 89 4.25 -0.50 9.48
C VAL A 89 4.06 -1.68 8.53
N THR A 90 2.91 -2.35 8.64
CA THR A 90 2.47 -3.35 7.69
C THR A 90 1.15 -2.90 7.09
N LEU A 91 1.09 -2.83 5.77
CA LEU A 91 -0.11 -2.47 5.02
C LEU A 91 -0.71 -3.68 4.31
N SER A 92 -2.04 -3.73 4.29
CA SER A 92 -2.84 -4.60 3.44
C SER A 92 -3.34 -3.79 2.23
N GLN A 93 -3.23 -4.36 1.04
CA GLN A 93 -3.63 -3.73 -0.21
C GLN A 93 -4.44 -4.71 -1.06
N ARG A 94 -5.50 -4.20 -1.68
CA ARG A 94 -6.34 -4.97 -2.60
C ARG A 94 -6.38 -4.24 -3.93
N VAL A 95 -6.33 -5.00 -5.01
CA VAL A 95 -6.47 -4.51 -6.38
C VAL A 95 -7.69 -5.21 -6.96
N VAL A 96 -8.70 -4.42 -7.33
CA VAL A 96 -9.95 -4.90 -7.91
C VAL A 96 -10.26 -4.11 -9.19
N LEU A 97 -11.14 -4.62 -10.05
CA LEU A 97 -11.69 -3.80 -11.12
C LEU A 97 -12.60 -2.73 -10.53
N ALA A 98 -12.46 -1.49 -10.98
CA ALA A 98 -13.28 -0.38 -10.52
C ALA A 98 -14.77 -0.58 -10.87
N ALA A 99 -15.05 -1.20 -12.01
CA ALA A 99 -16.41 -1.52 -12.45
C ALA A 99 -17.07 -2.66 -11.64
N ASP A 100 -16.27 -3.53 -11.01
CA ASP A 100 -16.75 -4.65 -10.20
C ASP A 100 -15.78 -4.93 -9.03
N PRO A 101 -16.06 -4.40 -7.83
CA PRO A 101 -15.24 -4.64 -6.64
C PRO A 101 -15.17 -6.11 -6.19
N THR A 102 -16.06 -6.98 -6.69
CA THR A 102 -16.00 -8.43 -6.43
C THR A 102 -14.98 -9.13 -7.33
N TYR A 103 -14.59 -8.49 -8.44
CA TYR A 103 -13.53 -8.95 -9.33
C TYR A 103 -12.16 -8.65 -8.73
N LYS A 104 -11.71 -9.55 -7.85
CA LYS A 104 -10.39 -9.48 -7.21
C LYS A 104 -9.28 -9.85 -8.18
N LEU A 105 -8.34 -8.93 -8.39
CA LEU A 105 -7.18 -9.11 -9.27
C LEU A 105 -5.97 -9.56 -8.46
N ALA A 106 -5.63 -8.81 -7.42
CA ALA A 106 -4.51 -9.14 -6.53
C ALA A 106 -4.72 -8.64 -5.10
N GLU A 107 -4.04 -9.28 -4.16
CA GLU A 107 -3.93 -8.87 -2.76
C GLU A 107 -2.45 -8.79 -2.36
N GLY A 108 -2.08 -7.75 -1.61
CA GLY A 108 -0.72 -7.50 -1.18
C GLY A 108 -0.63 -7.25 0.32
N THR A 109 0.40 -7.81 0.97
CA THR A 109 0.85 -7.39 2.30
C THR A 109 2.25 -6.82 2.18
N ILE A 110 2.44 -5.57 2.59
CA ILE A 110 3.68 -4.83 2.42
C ILE A 110 4.18 -4.36 3.79
N ARG A 111 5.36 -4.82 4.20
CA ARG A 111 6.03 -4.32 5.41
C ARG A 111 7.02 -3.23 5.05
N ILE A 112 6.90 -2.09 5.72
CA ILE A 112 7.68 -0.89 5.46
C ILE A 112 8.41 -0.52 6.75
N GLY A 113 9.72 -0.41 6.69
CA GLY A 113 10.57 0.08 7.76
C GLY A 113 10.76 1.60 7.65
N TRP A 114 10.88 2.25 8.81
CA TRP A 114 11.33 3.63 8.91
C TRP A 114 12.83 3.65 9.22
N VAL A 115 13.58 4.37 8.42
CA VAL A 115 15.05 4.45 8.51
C VAL A 115 15.52 5.89 8.46
N GLU A 116 16.69 6.16 9.04
CA GLU A 116 17.41 7.40 8.78
C GLU A 116 17.88 7.42 7.32
N ALA A 117 17.54 8.47 6.56
CA ALA A 117 17.76 8.51 5.11
C ALA A 117 19.25 8.51 4.73
N ALA A 118 20.12 9.02 5.61
CA ALA A 118 21.56 9.07 5.36
C ALA A 118 22.25 7.71 5.53
N THR A 119 21.76 6.85 6.43
CA THR A 119 22.46 5.61 6.82
C THR A 119 21.66 4.34 6.57
N LEU A 120 20.38 4.46 6.23
CA LEU A 120 19.40 3.37 6.12
C LEU A 120 19.26 2.53 7.40
N ARG A 121 19.72 3.04 8.55
CA ARG A 121 19.56 2.36 9.84
C ARG A 121 18.13 2.52 10.34
N PRO A 122 17.50 1.46 10.86
CA PRO A 122 16.20 1.56 11.49
C PRO A 122 16.23 2.52 12.68
N VAL A 123 15.30 3.47 12.70
CA VAL A 123 15.12 4.41 13.81
C VAL A 123 13.64 4.52 14.14
N ARG A 124 13.30 5.14 15.28
CA ARG A 124 11.90 5.35 15.66
C ARG A 124 11.24 6.36 14.72
N MET A 125 10.01 6.07 14.30
CA MET A 125 9.17 7.03 13.59
C MET A 125 8.89 8.27 14.46
N PRO A 126 8.85 9.48 13.89
CA PRO A 126 8.45 10.69 14.62
C PRO A 126 7.08 10.54 15.28
N ALA A 127 6.91 11.11 16.47
CA ALA A 127 5.65 11.01 17.23
C ALA A 127 4.44 11.58 16.46
N ALA A 128 4.64 12.65 15.70
CA ALA A 128 3.60 13.24 14.85
C ALA A 128 3.14 12.28 13.75
N LEU A 129 4.07 11.53 13.16
CA LEU A 129 3.77 10.52 12.13
C LEU A 129 3.01 9.34 12.74
N LEU A 130 3.49 8.80 13.86
CA LEU A 130 2.80 7.74 14.61
C LEU A 130 1.36 8.15 14.97
N GLY A 131 1.17 9.36 15.51
CA GLY A 131 -0.15 9.85 15.86
C GLY A 131 -1.06 10.05 14.65
N THR A 132 -0.51 10.45 13.50
CA THR A 132 -1.27 10.59 12.24
C THR A 132 -1.72 9.24 11.71
N LEU A 133 -0.83 8.24 11.70
CA LEU A 133 -1.13 6.88 11.26
C LEU A 133 -2.16 6.19 12.16
N GLU A 134 -2.06 6.36 13.49
CA GLU A 134 -3.02 5.77 14.43
C GLU A 134 -4.44 6.29 14.21
N ARG A 135 -4.62 7.60 13.99
CA ARG A 135 -5.94 8.21 13.73
C ARG A 135 -6.63 7.67 12.48
N HIS A 136 -5.85 7.17 11.52
CA HIS A 136 -6.35 6.65 10.24
C HIS A 136 -6.27 5.13 10.14
N ARG A 137 -6.02 4.45 11.27
CA ARG A 137 -6.11 2.99 11.34
C ARG A 137 -7.56 2.57 11.09
N ALA A 138 -7.78 1.65 10.16
CA ALA A 138 -9.10 1.06 9.97
C ALA A 138 -9.48 0.27 11.25
N PRO A 139 -10.76 0.28 11.66
CA PRO A 139 -11.20 -0.54 12.78
C PRO A 139 -10.88 -2.01 12.47
N SER A 140 -10.19 -2.68 13.41
CA SER A 140 -9.80 -4.07 13.27
C SER A 140 -11.02 -4.93 12.97
N THR A 141 -11.09 -5.46 11.75
CA THR A 141 -12.03 -6.55 11.46
C THR A 141 -11.36 -7.84 11.92
N GLU A 142 -11.34 -8.07 13.24
CA GLU A 142 -11.03 -9.40 13.76
C GLU A 142 -12.22 -10.29 13.42
N GLU A 143 -12.12 -11.09 12.35
CA GLU A 143 -12.94 -12.29 12.25
C GLU A 143 -12.45 -13.25 13.36
N PRO A 144 -13.33 -13.71 14.27
CA PRO A 144 -12.93 -14.67 15.27
C PRO A 144 -12.48 -15.93 14.55
N HIS A 145 -11.20 -16.24 14.67
CA HIS A 145 -10.64 -17.50 14.22
C HIS A 145 -11.40 -18.62 14.94
N ARG A 146 -12.42 -19.21 14.29
CA ARG A 146 -13.04 -20.45 14.75
C ARG A 146 -11.95 -21.51 14.70
N ARG A 147 -11.33 -21.77 15.84
CA ARG A 147 -10.64 -23.02 16.11
C ARG A 147 -11.71 -24.11 16.11
N THR A 148 -11.81 -24.85 15.02
CA THR A 148 -12.35 -26.21 15.01
C THR A 148 -11.28 -27.18 15.47
#